data_AF-K8A2K5-F1
#
_entry.id   AF-K8A2K5-F1
#
_cell.length_a   1.000
_cell.length_b   1.000
_cell.length_c   1.000
_cell.angle_alpha   90.00
_cell.angle_beta   90.00
_cell.angle_gamma   90.00
#
_symmetry.space_group_name_H-M   'P 1'
#
loop_
_entity.id
_entity.type
_entity.pdbx_description
1 polymer ?
#
loop_
_entity_poly.entity_id
_entity_poly.type
_entity_poly.pdbx_seq_one_letter_code
_entity_poly.pdbx_strand_id
1 'polypeptide(L)' 'MEGHGLAQEGTPFPVRQSDALYEFQVHPAMRKRLGARFCEVFHVCKNDELIQFERPSPKLKSSGC' A
#
# COMPACT_ATOMS: atom_id res chain seq x y z
N MET A 1 -1.17 4.72 17.90
CA MET A 1 -1.46 3.29 17.76
C MET A 1 -0.25 2.56 18.31
N GLU A 2 -0.36 2.00 19.51
CA GLU A 2 0.73 1.27 20.15
C GLU A 2 0.79 -0.14 19.55
N GLY A 3 1.86 -0.43 18.80
CA GLY A 3 2.15 -1.78 18.31
C GLY A 3 2.46 -2.70 19.49
N HIS A 4 2.18 -3.99 19.35
CA HIS A 4 2.51 -5.00 20.35
C HIS A 4 4.01 -4.91 20.71
N GLY A 5 4.33 -4.33 21.87
CA GLY A 5 5.65 -3.80 22.25
C GLY A 5 6.78 -4.83 22.46
N LEU A 6 6.85 -5.86 21.62
CA LEU A 6 8.04 -6.68 21.46
C LEU A 6 8.92 -6.01 20.41
N ALA A 7 10.11 -5.57 20.81
CA ALA A 7 11.14 -5.14 19.87
C ALA A 7 11.55 -6.36 19.02
N GLN A 8 10.85 -6.57 17.92
CA GLN A 8 11.29 -7.51 16.89
C GLN A 8 12.29 -6.78 16.00
N GLU A 9 13.48 -7.34 15.87
CA GLU A 9 14.43 -6.94 14.83
C GLU A 9 13.84 -7.38 13.49
N GLY A 10 13.02 -6.50 12.92
CA GLY A 10 12.25 -6.74 11.71
C GLY A 10 12.56 -5.69 10.66
N THR A 11 12.37 -6.06 9.40
CA THR A 11 12.40 -5.11 8.29
C THR A 11 11.38 -3.99 8.58
N PRO A 12 11.73 -2.71 8.40
CA PRO A 12 10.80 -1.62 8.60
C PRO A 12 9.58 -1.79 7.68
N PHE A 13 8.41 -1.40 8.17
CA PHE A 13 7.23 -1.37 7.33
C PHE A 13 7.40 -0.35 6.19
N PRO A 14 6.84 -0.63 5.00
CA PRO A 14 6.86 0.31 3.90
C PRO A 14 6.15 1.61 4.29
N VAL A 15 6.81 2.74 4.05
CA VAL A 15 6.28 4.08 4.35
C VAL A 15 5.30 4.53 3.27
N ARG A 16 5.54 4.17 2.00
CA ARG A 16 4.65 4.49 0.88
C ARG A 16 3.69 3.34 0.62
N GLN A 17 2.45 3.68 0.28
CA GLN A 17 1.45 2.71 -0.12
C GLN A 17 1.85 1.95 -1.40
N SER A 18 2.57 2.59 -2.33
CA SER A 18 3.13 1.92 -3.52
C SER A 18 4.00 0.73 -3.14
N ASP A 19 4.89 0.93 -2.17
CA ASP A 19 5.87 -0.06 -1.73
C ASP A 19 5.15 -1.18 -0.97
N ALA A 20 4.15 -0.82 -0.15
CA ALA A 20 3.29 -1.78 0.53
C ALA A 20 2.49 -2.67 -0.43
N LEU A 21 1.99 -2.11 -1.54
CA LEU A 21 1.24 -2.87 -2.54
C LEU A 21 2.12 -3.83 -3.34
N TYR A 22 3.35 -3.41 -3.66
CA TYR A 22 4.35 -4.28 -4.28
C TYR A 22 4.67 -5.47 -3.36
N GLU A 23 5.04 -5.20 -2.11
CA GLU A 23 5.36 -6.24 -1.12
C GLU A 23 4.18 -7.20 -0.90
N PHE A 24 2.95 -6.68 -0.80
CA PHE A 24 1.75 -7.50 -0.68
C PHE A 24 1.56 -8.46 -1.87
N GLN A 25 1.82 -8.00 -3.08
CA GLN A 25 1.63 -8.79 -4.31
C GLN A 25 2.65 -9.92 -4.44
N VAL A 26 3.90 -9.67 -4.04
CA VAL A 26 5.00 -10.65 -4.16
C VAL A 26 5.08 -11.62 -2.97
N HIS A 27 4.41 -11.33 -1.85
CA HIS A 27 4.51 -12.15 -0.64
C HIS A 27 3.65 -13.43 -0.70
N PRO A 28 4.26 -14.63 -0.89
CA PRO A 28 3.51 -15.86 -1.17
C PRO A 28 2.61 -16.30 -0.01
N ALA A 29 3.01 -16.00 1.24
CA ALA A 29 2.20 -16.32 2.41
C ALA A 29 0.86 -15.56 2.45
N MET A 30 0.79 -14.36 1.87
CA MET A 30 -0.45 -13.57 1.85
C MET A 30 -1.48 -14.22 0.94
N ARG A 31 -1.05 -14.61 -0.27
CA ARG A 31 -1.88 -15.38 -1.21
C ARG A 31 -2.36 -16.69 -0.61
N LYS A 32 -1.52 -17.41 0.14
CA LYS A 32 -1.89 -18.66 0.82
C LYS A 32 -2.90 -18.45 1.95
N ARG A 33 -2.77 -17.38 2.74
CA ARG A 33 -3.62 -17.12 3.92
C ARG A 33 -4.95 -16.46 3.57
N LEU A 34 -4.96 -15.55 2.60
CA LEU A 34 -6.11 -14.73 2.25
C LEU A 34 -6.85 -15.23 1.00
N GLY A 35 -6.19 -16.05 0.18
CA GLY A 35 -6.72 -16.57 -1.06
C GLY A 35 -6.41 -15.69 -2.27
N ALA A 36 -6.18 -16.33 -3.42
CA ALA A 36 -5.75 -15.66 -4.64
C ALA A 36 -6.72 -14.59 -5.15
N ARG A 37 -8.02 -14.90 -5.15
CA ARG A 37 -9.06 -13.98 -5.63
C ARG A 37 -9.16 -12.73 -4.76
N PHE A 38 -9.03 -12.88 -3.43
CA PHE A 38 -9.04 -11.74 -2.53
C PHE A 38 -7.83 -10.84 -2.79
N CYS A 39 -6.63 -11.42 -2.87
CA CYS A 39 -5.41 -10.66 -3.12
C CYS A 39 -5.48 -9.87 -4.43
N GLU A 40 -6.02 -10.46 -5.49
CA GLU A 40 -6.22 -9.80 -6.78
C GLU A 40 -7.17 -8.61 -6.68
N VAL A 41 -8.38 -8.82 -6.16
CA VAL A 41 -9.38 -7.74 -6.02
C VAL A 41 -8.86 -6.62 -5.12
N PHE A 42 -8.25 -6.98 -3.98
CA PHE A 42 -7.67 -6.01 -3.06
C PHE A 42 -6.59 -5.16 -3.75
N HIS A 43 -5.68 -5.80 -4.49
CA HIS A 43 -4.60 -5.10 -5.17
C HIS A 43 -5.13 -4.13 -6.22
N VAL A 44 -6.09 -4.56 -7.06
CA VAL A 44 -6.72 -3.71 -8.07
C VAL A 44 -7.38 -2.49 -7.42
N CYS A 45 -8.22 -2.70 -6.41
CA CYS A 45 -8.90 -1.59 -5.73
C CYS A 45 -7.93 -0.60 -5.09
N LYS A 46 -6.87 -1.09 -4.43
CA LYS A 46 -5.90 -0.23 -3.75
C LYS A 46 -4.97 0.49 -4.70
N ASN A 47 -4.66 -0.13 -5.84
CA ASN A 47 -3.89 0.52 -6.90
C ASN A 47 -4.70 1.64 -7.56
N ASP A 48 -5.99 1.43 -7.81
CA ASP A 48 -6.88 2.49 -8.33
C ASP A 48 -7.01 3.67 -7.34
N GLU A 49 -7.15 3.38 -6.04
CA GLU A 49 -7.16 4.40 -4.98
C GLU A 49 -5.85 5.22 -4.97
N LEU A 50 -4.70 4.54 -5.08
CA LEU A 50 -3.39 5.19 -5.13
C LEU A 50 -3.25 6.09 -6.37
N ILE A 51 -3.64 5.60 -7.55
CA ILE A 51 -3.62 6.39 -8.79
C ILE A 51 -4.51 7.63 -8.65
N GLN A 52 -5.69 7.51 -8.03
CA GLN A 52 -6.56 8.66 -7.79
C GLN A 52 -5.94 9.69 -6.84
N PHE A 53 -5.23 9.23 -5.82
CA PHE A 53 -4.54 10.09 -4.87
C PHE A 53 -3.35 10.82 -5.49
N GLU A 54 -2.54 10.11 -6.29
CA GLU A 54 -1.35 10.67 -6.94
C GLU A 54 -1.69 11.57 -8.13
N ARG A 55 -2.92 11.54 -8.64
CA ARG A 55 -3.37 12.45 -9.68
C ARG A 55 -3.26 13.89 -9.17
N PRO A 56 -2.54 14.77 -9.88
CA PRO A 56 -2.41 16.16 -9.46
C PRO A 56 -3.77 16.83 -9.44
N SER A 57 -4.22 17.19 -8.23
CA SER A 57 -5.47 17.93 -8.06
C SER A 57 -5.35 19.30 -8.75
N PRO A 58 -6.37 19.77 -9.48
CA PRO A 58 -6.38 21.12 -10.07
C PRO A 58 -6.12 22.23 -9.03
N LYS A 59 -6.50 21.99 -7.76
CA LYS A 59 -6.34 22.94 -6.66
C LYS A 59 -4.92 23.09 -6.12
N LEU A 60 -3.98 22.20 -6.48
CA LEU A 60 -2.57 22.29 -6.09
C LEU A 60 -1.72 22.96 -7.19
N LYS A 61 -2.32 23.34 -8.33
CA LYS A 61 -1.61 23.97 -9.46
C LYS A 61 -1.58 25.52 -9.41
N SER A 62 -2.02 26.17 -8.32
CA SER A 62 -2.15 27.65 -8.25
C SER A 62 -1.17 28.35 -7.29
N SER A 63 0.02 27.81 -7.07
CA SER A 63 1.09 28.51 -6.32
C SER A 63 2.45 28.34 -7.03
N GLY A 64 2.49 28.77 -8.29
CA GLY A 64 3.70 28.79 -9.10
C GLY A 64 3.54 29.76 -10.26
N CYS A 65 3.51 31.05 -9.93
CA CYS A 65 3.98 32.14 -10.80
C CYS A 65 5.31 32.60 -10.20
#